data_AF-A0A081BB28-F1
#
_entry.id   AF-A0A081BB28-F1
#
_cell.length_a   1.000
_cell.length_b   1.000
_cell.length_c   1.000
_cell.angle_alpha   90.00
_cell.angle_beta   90.00
_cell.angle_gamma   90.00
#
_symmetry.space_group_name_H-M   'P 1'
#
loop_
_entity.id
_entity.type
_entity.pdbx_description
1 polymer ?
#
loop_
_entity_poly.entity_id
_entity_poly.type
_entity_poly.pdbx_seq_one_letter_code
_entity_poly.pdbx_strand_id
1 'polypeptide(L)'
;MTGESGLKHHIQDFEAPPVEAAMRPEGEKPEEEDPNAAYRQELMARAHAHLRELGDVLKAENEAVLKLDTPALERFADIKESLFIRLSALEEAAGAQNVVLMGGGGALEEEIRALTADVQKSAEENLRLLKDLGSAVQKVAALHVRAVENVNSEGLYSAAGRNLRAAELSPAGMKLEL
;
A
#
# COMPACT_ATOMS: atom_id res chain seq x y z
N MET A 1 -19.21 26.98 -0.34
CA MET A 1 -18.50 28.00 0.48
C MET A 1 -19.21 27.98 1.82
N THR A 2 -18.68 27.50 2.95
CA THR A 2 -17.33 27.21 3.49
C THR A 2 -17.54 26.12 4.56
N GLY A 3 -16.70 25.08 4.66
CA GLY A 3 -15.58 25.05 5.63
C GLY A 3 -16.14 25.04 7.07
N GLU A 4 -16.05 23.98 7.86
CA GLU A 4 -14.79 23.52 8.45
C GLU A 4 -14.90 22.09 9.03
N SER A 5 -13.84 21.33 8.82
CA SER A 5 -13.60 20.02 9.44
C SER A 5 -13.30 20.19 10.94
N GLY A 6 -14.11 19.58 11.80
CA GLY A 6 -13.88 19.49 13.25
C GLY A 6 -12.99 18.32 13.68
N LEU A 7 -12.16 17.76 12.80
CA LEU A 7 -11.20 16.66 13.08
C LEU A 7 -9.94 17.12 13.84
N LYS A 8 -10.05 18.19 14.62
CA LYS A 8 -8.97 18.69 15.49
C LYS A 8 -9.60 19.12 16.79
N HIS A 9 -9.70 18.22 17.76
CA HIS A 9 -9.45 18.45 19.18
C HIS A 9 -9.75 17.15 19.96
N HIS A 10 -8.90 16.85 20.93
CA HIS A 10 -8.99 15.76 21.91
C HIS A 10 -8.30 14.42 21.56
N ILE A 11 -7.00 14.50 21.31
CA ILE A 11 -6.06 13.65 22.05
C ILE A 11 -5.41 14.57 23.07
N GLN A 12 -5.82 14.48 24.33
CA GLN A 12 -5.01 14.87 25.49
C GLN A 12 -5.63 14.30 26.78
N ASP A 13 -4.77 13.57 27.48
CA ASP A 13 -4.65 13.44 28.93
C ASP A 13 -5.47 12.36 29.66
N PHE A 14 -4.76 11.26 29.91
CA PHE A 14 -4.92 10.39 31.07
C PHE A 14 -4.75 11.21 32.36
N GLU A 15 -5.86 11.50 33.04
CA GLU A 15 -5.90 11.71 34.48
C GLU A 15 -7.29 11.28 34.98
N ALA A 16 -7.35 10.10 35.61
CA ALA A 16 -8.52 9.70 36.40
C ALA A 16 -8.61 10.60 37.65
N PRO A 17 -9.83 11.01 38.07
CA PRO A 17 -10.41 10.42 39.29
C PRO A 17 -11.96 10.44 39.31
N PRO A 18 -12.61 10.16 40.45
CA PRO A 18 -13.10 8.86 40.91
C PRO A 18 -14.59 8.59 40.57
N VAL A 19 -14.95 7.31 40.70
CA VAL A 19 -16.28 6.72 40.48
C VAL A 19 -17.33 7.35 41.41
N GLU A 20 -18.31 8.07 40.85
CA GLU A 20 -19.59 8.33 41.50
C GLU A 20 -20.64 7.33 41.01
N ALA A 21 -21.14 6.53 41.95
CA ALA A 21 -22.19 5.56 41.77
C ALA A 21 -23.51 6.26 41.41
N ALA A 22 -23.99 6.04 40.18
CA ALA A 22 -25.37 6.30 39.81
C ALA A 22 -26.12 4.97 39.66
N MET A 23 -26.83 4.59 40.72
CA MET A 23 -27.92 3.61 40.61
C MET A 23 -29.02 4.19 39.72
N ARG A 24 -29.23 3.58 38.56
CA ARG A 24 -30.55 3.37 37.95
C ARG A 24 -30.55 2.05 37.20
N PRO A 25 -31.41 1.08 37.56
CA PRO A 25 -31.75 0.00 36.66
C PRO A 25 -32.82 0.58 35.72
N GLU A 26 -32.39 1.24 34.64
CA GLU A 26 -33.31 1.46 33.52
C GLU A 26 -33.38 0.14 32.76
N GLY A 27 -34.60 -0.39 32.74
CA GLY A 27 -34.90 -1.74 32.30
C GLY A 27 -34.35 -2.07 30.93
N GLU A 28 -33.98 -3.34 30.79
CA GLU A 28 -33.89 -4.04 29.52
C GLU A 28 -35.11 -3.66 28.68
N LYS A 29 -34.92 -2.69 27.78
CA LYS A 29 -35.78 -2.58 26.61
C LYS A 29 -35.63 -3.93 25.90
N PRO A 30 -36.73 -4.58 25.50
CA PRO A 30 -36.63 -5.80 24.72
C PRO A 30 -35.69 -5.51 23.56
N GLU A 31 -34.69 -6.37 23.36
CA GLU A 31 -33.87 -6.34 22.16
C GLU A 31 -34.85 -6.34 20.98
N GLU A 32 -35.04 -5.18 20.35
CA GLU A 32 -35.75 -5.11 19.08
C GLU A 32 -34.91 -5.97 18.15
N GLU A 33 -35.45 -7.14 17.80
CA GLU A 33 -34.87 -8.01 16.78
C GLU A 33 -34.65 -7.13 15.55
N ASP A 34 -33.38 -6.82 15.30
CA ASP A 34 -33.00 -6.00 14.17
C ASP A 34 -33.50 -6.72 12.91
N PRO A 35 -34.45 -6.15 12.16
CA PRO A 35 -35.07 -6.82 11.01
C PRO A 35 -34.04 -7.09 9.90
N ASN A 36 -32.88 -6.44 9.96
CA ASN A 36 -31.78 -6.61 9.04
C ASN A 36 -30.61 -7.42 9.64
N ALA A 37 -30.77 -8.06 10.80
CA ALA A 37 -29.70 -8.81 11.46
C ALA A 37 -29.09 -9.90 10.58
N ALA A 38 -29.92 -10.70 9.91
CA ALA A 38 -29.47 -11.77 9.00
C ALA A 38 -28.70 -11.19 7.79
N TYR A 39 -29.20 -10.10 7.21
CA TYR A 39 -28.57 -9.43 6.09
C TYR A 39 -27.25 -8.74 6.50
N ARG A 40 -27.19 -8.13 7.69
CA ARG A 40 -25.95 -7.59 8.26
C ARG A 40 -24.91 -8.69 8.43
N GLN A 41 -25.28 -9.83 9.01
CA GLN A 41 -24.38 -10.97 9.18
C GLN A 41 -23.87 -11.51 7.84
N GLU A 42 -24.72 -11.57 6.82
CA GLU A 42 -24.32 -11.96 5.46
C GLU A 42 -23.30 -10.98 4.87
N LEU A 43 -23.55 -9.67 4.95
CA LEU A 43 -22.62 -8.65 4.47
C LEU A 43 -21.28 -8.69 5.23
N MET A 44 -21.32 -8.81 6.56
CA MET A 44 -20.12 -8.97 7.39
C MET A 44 -19.32 -10.22 7.02
N ALA A 45 -19.99 -11.36 6.80
CA ALA A 45 -19.32 -12.60 6.41
C ALA A 45 -18.62 -12.46 5.04
N ARG A 46 -19.25 -11.77 4.09
CA ARG A 46 -18.63 -11.46 2.78
C ARG A 46 -17.46 -10.49 2.90
N ALA A 47 -17.60 -9.44 3.71
CA ALA A 47 -16.54 -8.49 3.97
C ALA A 47 -15.33 -9.19 4.61
N HIS A 48 -15.56 -10.03 5.61
CA HIS A 48 -14.54 -10.84 6.24
C HIS A 48 -13.82 -11.75 5.23
N ALA A 49 -14.55 -12.45 4.36
CA ALA A 49 -13.95 -13.31 3.33
C ALA A 49 -13.06 -12.53 2.36
N HIS A 50 -13.52 -11.36 1.88
CA HIS A 50 -12.74 -10.53 0.95
C HIS A 50 -11.54 -9.87 1.62
N LEU A 51 -11.65 -9.42 2.87
CA LEU A 51 -10.53 -8.91 3.64
C LEU A 51 -9.46 -9.99 3.88
N ARG A 52 -9.89 -11.24 4.08
CA ARG A 52 -8.96 -12.36 4.26
C ARG A 52 -8.22 -12.67 2.98
N GLU A 53 -8.94 -12.74 1.86
CA GLU A 53 -8.36 -12.90 0.52
C GLU A 53 -7.36 -11.77 0.23
N LEU A 54 -7.70 -10.52 0.56
CA LEU A 54 -6.81 -9.36 0.39
C LEU A 54 -5.55 -9.47 1.25
N GLY A 55 -5.69 -9.90 2.51
CA GLY A 55 -4.55 -10.12 3.40
C GLY A 55 -3.59 -11.19 2.88
N ASP A 56 -4.13 -12.30 2.37
CA ASP A 56 -3.32 -13.38 1.80
C ASP A 56 -2.61 -12.94 0.51
N VAL A 57 -3.30 -12.19 -0.35
CA VAL A 57 -2.73 -11.61 -1.58
C VAL A 57 -1.59 -10.63 -1.26
N LEU A 58 -1.76 -9.74 -0.28
CA LEU A 58 -0.72 -8.80 0.11
C LEU A 58 0.52 -9.51 0.68
N LYS A 59 0.34 -10.58 1.46
CA LYS A 59 1.46 -11.39 1.97
C LYS A 59 2.19 -12.10 0.83
N ALA A 60 1.46 -12.67 -0.11
CA ALA A 60 2.03 -13.32 -1.29
C ALA A 60 2.78 -12.32 -2.18
N GLU A 61 2.25 -11.11 -2.33
CA GLU A 61 2.91 -10.03 -3.06
C GLU A 61 4.19 -9.57 -2.35
N ASN A 62 4.19 -9.42 -1.03
CA ASN A 62 5.40 -9.11 -0.25
C ASN A 62 6.49 -10.15 -0.49
N GLU A 63 6.12 -11.43 -0.49
CA GLU A 63 7.06 -12.52 -0.77
C GLU A 63 7.57 -12.48 -2.22
N ALA A 64 6.71 -12.16 -3.19
CA ALA A 64 7.10 -11.99 -4.59
C ALA A 64 8.07 -10.83 -4.79
N VAL A 65 7.87 -9.69 -4.10
CA VAL A 65 8.82 -8.55 -4.11
C VAL A 65 10.18 -8.99 -3.57
N LEU A 66 10.20 -9.72 -2.45
CA LEU A 66 11.46 -10.24 -1.86
C LEU A 66 12.17 -11.24 -2.78
N LYS A 67 11.42 -12.03 -3.55
CA LYS A 67 11.95 -12.98 -4.54
C LYS A 67 12.27 -12.35 -5.90
N LEU A 68 11.99 -11.05 -6.08
CA LEU A 68 12.13 -10.34 -7.36
C LEU A 68 11.31 -10.97 -8.50
N ASP A 69 10.17 -11.57 -8.18
CA ASP A 69 9.26 -12.19 -9.15
C ASP A 69 8.37 -11.12 -9.80
N THR A 70 8.96 -10.33 -10.71
CA THR A 70 8.28 -9.20 -11.35
C THR A 70 7.03 -9.59 -12.16
N PRO A 71 6.96 -10.74 -12.88
CA PRO A 71 5.74 -11.13 -13.59
C PRO A 71 4.55 -11.44 -12.66
N ALA A 72 4.81 -11.84 -11.41
CA ALA A 72 3.74 -12.08 -10.45
C ALA A 72 3.12 -10.78 -9.92
N LEU A 73 3.90 -9.69 -9.83
CA LEU A 73 3.43 -8.40 -9.29
C LEU A 73 2.27 -7.80 -10.09
N GLU A 74 2.30 -7.92 -11.43
CA GLU A 74 1.20 -7.45 -12.28
C GLU A 74 -0.11 -8.18 -11.96
N ARG A 75 -0.05 -9.52 -11.79
CA ARG A 75 -1.22 -10.33 -11.44
C ARG A 75 -1.78 -9.96 -10.07
N PHE A 76 -0.92 -9.66 -9.10
CA PHE A 76 -1.37 -9.23 -7.77
C PHE A 76 -2.04 -7.85 -7.80
N ALA A 77 -1.61 -6.95 -8.69
CA ALA A 77 -2.30 -5.67 -8.89
C ALA A 77 -3.75 -5.88 -9.36
N ASP A 78 -3.97 -6.72 -10.38
CA ASP A 78 -5.31 -7.03 -10.91
C ASP A 78 -6.21 -7.68 -9.85
N ILE A 79 -5.68 -8.64 -9.08
CA ILE A 79 -6.43 -9.32 -8.01
C ILE A 79 -6.84 -8.33 -6.92
N LYS A 80 -5.93 -7.44 -6.50
CA LYS A 80 -6.23 -6.40 -5.50
C LYS A 80 -7.29 -5.43 -6.00
N GLU A 81 -7.20 -4.98 -7.25
CA GLU A 81 -8.22 -4.08 -7.82
C GLU A 81 -9.60 -4.74 -7.82
N SER A 82 -9.70 -6.00 -8.24
CA SER A 82 -10.94 -6.78 -8.16
C SER A 82 -11.47 -6.90 -6.71
N LEU A 83 -10.59 -7.08 -5.74
CA LEU A 83 -10.95 -7.17 -4.32
C LEU A 83 -11.46 -5.84 -3.76
N PHE A 84 -10.81 -4.72 -4.11
CA PHE A 84 -11.27 -3.40 -3.73
C PHE A 84 -12.64 -3.08 -4.30
N ILE A 85 -12.89 -3.40 -5.57
CA ILE A 85 -14.21 -3.24 -6.20
C ILE A 85 -15.28 -4.05 -5.44
N ARG A 86 -14.96 -5.31 -5.08
CA ARG A 86 -15.87 -6.17 -4.31
C ARG A 86 -16.16 -5.62 -2.90
N LEU A 87 -15.15 -5.11 -2.21
CA LEU A 87 -15.31 -4.49 -0.89
C LEU A 87 -16.11 -3.19 -0.95
N SER A 88 -15.83 -2.31 -1.92
CA SER A 88 -16.59 -1.08 -2.13
C SER A 88 -18.05 -1.35 -2.47
N ALA A 89 -18.33 -2.38 -3.28
CA ALA A 89 -19.71 -2.79 -3.58
C ALA A 89 -20.47 -3.26 -2.33
N LEU A 90 -19.79 -3.89 -1.36
CA LEU A 90 -20.40 -4.26 -0.07
C LEU A 90 -20.71 -3.02 0.79
N GLU A 91 -19.81 -2.03 0.82
CA GLU A 91 -20.04 -0.76 1.52
C GLU A 91 -21.23 0.01 0.90
N GLU A 92 -21.32 0.06 -0.43
CA GLU A 92 -22.45 0.65 -1.13
C GLU A 92 -23.76 -0.09 -0.85
N ALA A 93 -23.74 -1.43 -0.85
CA ALA A 93 -24.92 -2.25 -0.55
C ALA A 93 -25.39 -2.07 0.90
N ALA A 94 -24.46 -1.90 1.85
CA ALA A 94 -24.78 -1.58 3.23
C ALA A 94 -25.39 -0.18 3.36
N GLY A 95 -24.80 0.81 2.70
CA GLY A 95 -25.30 2.19 2.67
C GLY A 95 -26.70 2.30 2.06
N ALA A 96 -26.96 1.59 0.96
CA ALA A 96 -28.25 1.58 0.28
C ALA A 96 -29.40 1.05 1.16
N GLN A 97 -29.09 0.13 2.08
CA GLN A 97 -30.06 -0.43 3.02
C GLN A 97 -30.01 0.20 4.42
N ASN A 98 -29.24 1.27 4.61
CA ASN A 98 -28.97 1.91 5.90
C ASN A 98 -28.52 0.92 6.99
N VAL A 99 -27.75 -0.10 6.60
CA VAL A 99 -27.22 -1.10 7.50
C VAL A 99 -25.84 -0.66 7.95
N VAL A 100 -25.70 -0.40 9.25
CA VAL A 100 -24.39 -0.17 9.85
C VAL A 100 -23.67 -1.52 9.99
N LEU A 101 -22.51 -1.64 9.35
CA LEU A 101 -21.69 -2.86 9.39
C LEU A 101 -20.79 -2.95 10.63
N MET A 102 -20.57 -1.86 11.38
CA MET A 102 -19.68 -1.84 12.55
C MET A 102 -20.36 -1.08 13.69
N GLY A 103 -20.51 -1.69 14.87
CA GLY A 103 -21.15 -1.03 16.01
C GLY A 103 -21.89 -1.96 16.98
N GLY A 104 -21.84 -3.28 16.77
CA GLY A 104 -22.56 -4.27 17.57
C GLY A 104 -21.70 -4.99 18.61
N GLY A 105 -20.37 -4.80 18.61
CA GLY A 105 -19.47 -5.43 19.59
C GLY A 105 -19.44 -6.96 19.53
N GLY A 106 -19.83 -7.55 18.39
CA GLY A 106 -19.86 -9.00 18.20
C GLY A 106 -18.49 -9.57 17.81
N ALA A 107 -18.27 -10.87 18.08
CA ALA A 107 -17.01 -11.56 17.78
C ALA A 107 -16.56 -11.42 16.32
N LEU A 108 -17.48 -11.49 15.36
CA LEU A 108 -17.18 -11.32 13.93
C LEU A 108 -16.69 -9.89 13.62
N GLU A 109 -17.18 -8.89 14.34
CA GLU A 109 -16.73 -7.49 14.19
C GLU A 109 -15.30 -7.32 14.69
N GLU A 110 -14.96 -7.95 15.83
CA GLU A 110 -13.59 -7.96 16.35
C GLU A 110 -12.63 -8.68 15.40
N GLU A 111 -13.04 -9.81 14.83
CA GLU A 111 -12.27 -10.52 13.80
C GLU A 111 -12.02 -9.65 12.57
N ILE A 112 -13.03 -8.95 12.07
CA ILE A 112 -12.89 -8.00 10.96
C ILE A 112 -11.93 -6.86 11.31
N ARG A 113 -12.00 -6.30 12.54
CA ARG A 113 -11.06 -5.25 12.98
C ARG A 113 -9.63 -5.76 13.03
N ALA A 114 -9.41 -6.94 13.62
CA ALA A 114 -8.08 -7.56 13.68
C ALA A 114 -7.52 -7.82 12.29
N LEU A 115 -8.34 -8.38 11.40
CA LEU A 115 -7.97 -8.65 10.02
C LEU A 115 -7.66 -7.37 9.23
N THR A 116 -8.44 -6.30 9.45
CA THR A 116 -8.18 -4.99 8.84
C THR A 116 -6.83 -4.42 9.27
N ALA A 117 -6.49 -4.54 10.56
CA ALA A 117 -5.18 -4.13 11.06
C ALA A 117 -4.03 -4.94 10.44
N ASP A 118 -4.21 -6.25 10.29
CA ASP A 118 -3.22 -7.13 9.64
C ASP A 118 -3.05 -6.83 8.14
N VAL A 119 -4.15 -6.55 7.44
CA VAL A 119 -4.15 -6.10 6.04
C VAL A 119 -3.40 -4.77 5.91
N GLN A 120 -3.69 -3.80 6.77
CA GLN A 120 -3.01 -2.51 6.77
C GLN A 120 -1.50 -2.68 6.98
N LYS A 121 -1.10 -3.46 7.98
CA LYS A 121 0.32 -3.77 8.25
C LYS A 121 0.99 -4.42 7.03
N SER A 122 0.31 -5.36 6.38
CA SER A 122 0.85 -6.05 5.20
C SER A 122 0.99 -5.10 4.01
N ALA A 123 0.05 -4.16 3.82
CA ALA A 123 0.11 -3.13 2.79
C ALA A 123 1.23 -2.10 3.05
N GLU A 124 1.41 -1.67 4.30
CA GLU A 124 2.52 -0.79 4.69
C GLU A 124 3.87 -1.44 4.43
N GLU A 125 4.01 -2.73 4.77
CA GLU A 125 5.20 -3.51 4.46
C GLU A 125 5.42 -3.63 2.93
N ASN A 126 4.36 -3.89 2.16
CA ASN A 126 4.44 -3.95 0.71
C ASN A 126 4.99 -2.66 0.11
N LEU A 127 4.44 -1.53 0.52
CA LEU A 127 4.86 -0.22 0.05
C LEU A 127 6.32 0.06 0.40
N ARG A 128 6.77 -0.33 1.60
CA ARG A 128 8.18 -0.22 2.00
C ARG A 128 9.08 -1.07 1.09
N LEU A 129 8.74 -2.34 0.89
CA LEU A 129 9.52 -3.27 0.06
C LEU A 129 9.63 -2.79 -1.39
N LEU A 130 8.54 -2.29 -1.97
CA LEU A 130 8.54 -1.74 -3.33
C LEU A 130 9.41 -0.47 -3.44
N LYS A 131 9.39 0.41 -2.43
CA LYS A 131 10.28 1.59 -2.38
C LYS A 131 11.74 1.19 -2.30
N ASP A 132 12.06 0.21 -1.45
CA ASP A 132 13.43 -0.28 -1.29
C ASP A 132 13.93 -0.93 -2.58
N LEU A 133 13.09 -1.74 -3.25
CA LEU A 133 13.38 -2.32 -4.55
C LEU A 133 13.62 -1.24 -5.61
N GLY A 134 12.75 -0.23 -5.69
CA GLY A 134 12.92 0.90 -6.62
C GLY A 134 14.23 1.66 -6.39
N SER A 135 14.59 1.91 -5.12
CA SER A 135 15.86 2.54 -4.75
C SER A 135 17.07 1.69 -5.14
N ALA A 136 17.00 0.37 -4.94
CA ALA A 136 18.05 -0.55 -5.33
C ALA A 136 18.26 -0.57 -6.86
N VAL A 137 17.18 -0.66 -7.63
CA VAL A 137 17.23 -0.61 -9.11
C VAL A 137 17.84 0.69 -9.60
N GLN A 138 17.45 1.85 -9.04
CA GLN A 138 18.04 3.15 -9.40
C GLN A 138 19.55 3.20 -9.12
N LYS A 139 20.01 2.67 -7.99
CA LYS A 139 21.44 2.62 -7.66
C LYS A 139 22.21 1.72 -8.62
N VAL A 140 21.67 0.54 -8.95
CA VAL A 140 22.29 -0.38 -9.91
C VAL A 140 22.37 0.26 -11.30
N ALA A 141 21.30 0.91 -11.75
CA ALA A 141 21.30 1.63 -13.03
C ALA A 141 22.34 2.76 -13.05
N ALA A 142 22.45 3.55 -11.98
CA ALA A 142 23.45 4.63 -11.88
C ALA A 142 24.89 4.08 -11.89
N LEU A 143 25.15 2.96 -11.21
CA LEU A 143 26.45 2.28 -11.25
C LEU A 143 26.76 1.74 -12.65
N HIS A 144 25.76 1.18 -13.34
CA HIS A 144 25.91 0.70 -14.70
C HIS A 144 26.26 1.83 -15.68
N VAL A 145 25.57 2.97 -15.60
CA VAL A 145 25.87 4.16 -16.42
C VAL A 145 27.31 4.62 -16.19
N ARG A 146 27.73 4.75 -14.92
CA ARG A 146 29.12 5.11 -14.58
C ARG A 146 30.14 4.11 -15.10
N ALA A 147 29.84 2.81 -15.01
CA ALA A 147 30.71 1.76 -15.53
C ALA A 147 30.86 1.85 -17.05
N VAL A 148 29.76 2.10 -17.78
CA VAL A 148 29.77 2.30 -19.24
C VAL A 148 30.55 3.56 -19.62
N GLU A 149 30.38 4.66 -18.89
CA GLU A 149 31.15 5.91 -19.12
C GLU A 149 32.66 5.71 -18.87
N ASN A 150 33.04 4.99 -17.81
CA ASN A 150 34.43 4.67 -17.52
C ASN A 150 35.04 3.77 -18.61
N VAL A 151 34.34 2.73 -19.06
CA VAL A 151 34.82 1.87 -20.16
C VAL A 151 34.93 2.65 -21.46
N ASN A 152 33.99 3.54 -21.77
CA ASN A 152 34.05 4.36 -22.98
C ASN A 152 35.19 5.40 -22.94
N SER A 153 35.45 6.00 -21.78
CA SER A 153 36.58 6.92 -21.62
C SER A 153 37.92 6.17 -21.69
N GLU A 154 38.07 5.05 -20.99
CA GLU A 154 39.27 4.20 -21.10
C GLU A 154 39.45 3.59 -22.49
N GLY A 155 38.38 3.27 -23.21
CA GLY A 155 38.40 2.82 -24.60
C GLY A 155 38.87 3.90 -25.58
N LEU A 156 38.46 5.15 -25.38
CA LEU A 156 38.94 6.30 -26.16
C LEU A 156 40.41 6.65 -25.87
N TYR A 157 40.88 6.47 -24.63
CA TYR A 157 42.28 6.71 -24.27
C TYR A 157 43.21 5.52 -24.57
N SER A 158 42.72 4.28 -24.56
CA SER A 158 43.52 3.07 -24.84
C SER A 158 43.62 2.73 -26.32
N ALA A 159 42.62 3.04 -27.15
CA ALA A 159 42.69 2.83 -28.59
C ALA A 159 43.67 3.80 -29.30
N ALA A 160 44.04 4.90 -28.66
CA ALA A 160 44.94 5.91 -29.24
C ALA A 160 46.39 5.85 -28.72
N GLY A 161 46.69 5.25 -27.57
CA GLY A 161 48.06 5.01 -27.05
C GLY A 161 49.03 6.20 -27.09
N ARG A 162 48.54 7.42 -27.31
CA ARG A 162 49.31 8.60 -27.66
C ARG A 162 48.59 9.79 -27.04
N ASN A 163 49.27 10.49 -26.15
CA ASN A 163 48.80 11.75 -25.58
C ASN A 163 48.70 12.78 -26.72
N LEU A 164 47.53 12.86 -27.36
CA LEU A 164 47.24 13.88 -28.36
C LEU A 164 47.15 15.24 -27.66
N ARG A 165 48.11 16.11 -27.92
CA ARG A 165 48.04 17.51 -27.51
C ARG A 165 46.90 18.19 -28.26
N ALA A 166 46.16 19.07 -27.59
CA ALA A 166 45.00 19.81 -28.12
C ALA A 166 45.24 20.61 -29.42
N ALA A 167 46.49 20.70 -29.91
CA ALA A 167 46.85 21.32 -31.17
C ALA A 167 46.64 20.43 -32.42
N GLU A 168 46.38 19.12 -32.26
CA GLU A 168 46.24 18.18 -33.39
C GLU A 168 44.77 17.93 -33.81
N LEU A 169 43.78 18.54 -33.13
CA LEU A 169 42.34 18.34 -33.37
C LEU A 169 41.69 19.49 -34.17
N SER A 170 42.34 19.99 -35.23
CA SER A 170 41.68 20.90 -36.16
C SER A 170 41.00 20.13 -37.30
N PRO A 171 39.68 20.31 -37.54
CA PRO A 171 38.97 19.68 -38.66
C PRO A 171 39.48 20.08 -40.05
N ALA A 172 40.34 21.10 -40.15
CA ALA A 172 40.83 21.64 -41.41
C ALA A 172 42.02 20.87 -42.02
N GLY A 173 42.53 19.82 -41.35
CA GLY A 173 43.76 19.12 -41.76
C GLY A 173 43.57 17.73 -42.39
N MET A 174 42.37 17.15 -42.38
CA MET A 174 42.17 15.79 -42.91
C MET A 174 42.03 15.79 -44.44
N LYS A 175 43.12 15.53 -45.15
CA LYS A 175 43.05 15.01 -46.52
C LYS A 175 42.64 13.54 -46.44
N LEU A 176 41.34 13.29 -46.59
CA LEU A 176 40.82 11.97 -46.91
C LEU A 176 41.07 11.73 -48.40
N GLU A 177 42.11 10.98 -48.73
CA GLU A 177 42.16 10.27 -50.01
C GLU A 177 41.37 8.96 -49.83
N LEU A 178 40.33 8.80 -50.66
CA LEU A 178 39.45 7.62 -50.73
C LEU A 178 40.23 6.41 -51.27
#